data_AF-A0AAV2YSA9-F1
#
_entry.id   AF-A0AAV2YSA9-F1
#
_cell.length_a   1.000
_cell.length_b   1.000
_cell.length_c   1.000
_cell.angle_alpha   90.00
_cell.angle_beta   90.00
_cell.angle_gamma   90.00
#
_symmetry.space_group_name_H-M   'P 1'
#
loop_
_entity.id
_entity.type
_entity.pdbx_description
1 polymer ?
#
loop_
_entity_poly.entity_id
_entity_poly.type
_entity_poly.pdbx_seq_one_letter_code
_entity_poly.pdbx_strand_id
1 'polypeptide(L)'
;MLLPFFTRGFWLLVLAFLVVVNCVMLLRSPEGSMPLTRSAELLSEGGVPVGPESAQSVESESKKKKRRRRKKRVRSASQKDDGPLTLENLEDRFDEECVKLGRGHLEGIFIQEGACFSRERVQEILIDLVYNVSAVFTEHNITNFLDSGTLLGSFRHKSIVPFDQDADMGIDQKGFEYIQKTPIQFPPEYYMQVWGSSVHPEGTRFKQLPVRVIHRESALYVDVFVYLDYDEEGKKITGPMPSGCFINCRKCPKLPDEDAWEFKVPYDWIYPLQDCPFEDKTMKCPRKIPEYLEYMFGEDYMTPVVFPAAAVTDQLPTEVTATTAVGSTAPHSMNAKDADSTESTSPASHYPVAQGETSANPKYESPTRSSRPSISSQDENYDAPQRPAQPEFLSPTTSAPQPTRKSGECVKMDNSHREKNYIKDICYTRQDIITTIKQLVFTLADIFEHHHITYFLDSGTLLGYFRNKGVIPHDSDGDLGIDEAGYLYLRDNLITVPPGYVLGVYNSSVNPREGRDDKLIARLIHIESALYVDVFAFLDKIKNGQPHVGPLPSWCYSNCVSCPFISGTGKELLVPREWIYPLVDYEFEGRTMTCPNNAEKYLAYMFGGSFRSPVQYH
;
A
#
# COMPACT_ATOMS: atom_id res chain seq x y z
N MET A 1 -16.94 35.65 56.16
CA MET A 1 -16.65 34.26 56.58
C MET A 1 -15.13 34.08 56.73
N LEU A 2 -14.68 32.96 57.29
CA LEU A 2 -13.31 32.76 57.77
C LEU A 2 -12.35 32.16 56.73
N LEU A 3 -11.06 32.30 57.06
CA LEU A 3 -9.79 31.75 56.52
C LEU A 3 -9.77 30.26 56.09
N PRO A 4 -8.66 29.73 55.47
CA PRO A 4 -7.42 30.38 54.98
C PRO A 4 -6.87 29.89 53.60
N PHE A 5 -5.69 30.42 53.25
CA PHE A 5 -4.72 29.97 52.24
C PHE A 5 -3.97 28.64 52.60
N PHE A 6 -2.99 28.27 51.74
CA PHE A 6 -2.09 27.09 51.75
C PHE A 6 -2.70 25.83 51.09
N THR A 7 -1.97 25.02 50.29
CA THR A 7 -0.50 24.87 50.13
C THR A 7 -0.06 24.82 48.64
N ARG A 8 0.96 25.63 48.25
CA ARG A 8 1.73 25.41 47.00
C ARG A 8 3.06 24.67 47.23
N GLY A 9 3.50 24.52 48.48
CA GLY A 9 4.78 23.87 48.84
C GLY A 9 4.74 22.34 48.89
N PHE A 10 3.57 21.71 49.01
CA PHE A 10 3.44 20.26 49.20
C PHE A 10 3.93 19.47 47.95
N TRP A 11 3.54 19.91 46.76
CA TRP A 11 3.89 19.25 45.50
C TRP A 11 5.39 19.29 45.15
N LEU A 12 6.12 20.33 45.58
CA LEU A 12 7.57 20.42 45.35
C LEU A 12 8.35 19.43 46.22
N LEU A 13 7.88 19.13 47.44
CA LEU A 13 8.49 18.12 48.30
C LEU A 13 8.24 16.69 47.78
N VAL A 14 7.05 16.42 47.22
CA VAL A 14 6.74 15.12 46.59
C VAL A 14 7.62 14.88 45.36
N LEU A 15 7.82 15.88 44.50
CA LEU A 15 8.73 15.76 43.35
C LEU A 15 10.18 15.50 43.78
N ALA A 16 10.68 16.23 44.79
CA ALA A 16 12.04 16.06 45.28
C ALA A 16 12.31 14.64 45.82
N PHE A 17 11.34 14.04 46.51
CA PHE A 17 11.50 12.70 47.08
C PHE A 17 11.60 11.61 46.00
N LEU A 18 10.82 11.71 44.92
CA LEU A 18 10.83 10.75 43.81
C LEU A 18 12.13 10.78 42.99
N VAL A 19 12.77 11.95 42.85
CA VAL A 19 14.08 12.07 42.17
C VAL A 19 15.19 11.43 43.01
N VAL A 20 15.19 11.63 44.33
CA VAL A 20 16.22 11.06 45.22
C VAL A 20 16.15 9.53 45.27
N VAL A 21 14.94 8.95 45.33
CA VAL A 21 14.78 7.47 45.38
C VAL A 21 15.29 6.79 44.10
N ASN A 22 15.06 7.37 42.92
CA ASN A 22 15.58 6.81 41.67
C ASN A 22 17.11 6.92 41.53
N CYS A 23 17.74 7.97 42.06
CA CYS A 23 19.21 8.10 42.04
C CYS A 23 19.93 7.05 42.92
N VAL A 24 19.30 6.51 43.97
CA VAL A 24 19.93 5.56 44.89
C VAL A 24 19.95 4.13 44.36
N MET A 25 19.06 3.76 43.44
CA MET A 25 18.99 2.39 42.88
C MET A 25 19.99 2.12 41.73
N LEU A 26 20.59 3.15 41.14
CA LEU A 26 21.48 3.01 39.97
C LEU A 26 22.99 2.99 40.31
N LEU A 27 23.36 2.94 41.60
CA LEU A 27 24.76 2.93 42.04
C LEU A 27 25.06 1.81 43.05
N ARG A 28 25.05 0.55 42.59
CA ARG A 28 25.55 -0.60 43.38
C ARG A 28 26.01 -1.80 42.55
N SER A 29 27.21 -1.72 41.99
CA SER A 29 28.01 -2.90 41.64
C SER A 29 28.65 -3.52 42.89
N PRO A 30 28.79 -4.85 42.96
CA PRO A 30 29.74 -5.48 43.86
C PRO A 30 30.66 -6.47 43.14
N GLU A 31 31.87 -6.03 42.79
CA GLU A 31 33.02 -6.95 42.78
C GLU A 31 33.61 -7.02 44.20
N GLY A 32 33.94 -8.22 44.66
CA GLY A 32 34.48 -8.43 46.02
C GLY A 32 34.76 -9.90 46.30
N SER A 33 36.03 -10.24 46.51
CA SER A 33 36.54 -11.63 46.43
C SER A 33 37.00 -12.22 47.77
N MET A 34 37.16 -13.56 47.79
CA MET A 34 37.96 -14.38 48.73
C MET A 34 37.42 -14.60 50.18
N PRO A 35 37.90 -15.64 50.92
CA PRO A 35 38.77 -16.77 50.53
C PRO A 35 38.35 -18.21 51.00
N LEU A 36 38.86 -19.21 50.28
CA LEU A 36 39.41 -20.52 50.72
C LEU A 36 38.78 -21.34 51.88
N THR A 37 38.46 -22.62 51.57
CA THR A 37 39.06 -23.76 52.31
C THR A 37 39.29 -24.98 51.40
N ARG A 38 40.14 -25.92 51.86
CA ARG A 38 40.52 -27.22 51.25
C ARG A 38 39.32 -28.21 51.19
N SER A 39 39.31 -29.28 50.37
CA SER A 39 40.33 -30.35 50.25
C SER A 39 40.40 -31.04 48.87
N ALA A 40 41.41 -31.90 48.66
CA ALA A 40 41.69 -32.57 47.39
C ALA A 40 42.41 -33.94 47.57
N GLU A 41 42.16 -34.85 46.62
CA GLU A 41 42.96 -36.04 46.26
C GLU A 41 42.99 -36.06 44.71
N LEU A 42 44.12 -36.11 43.98
CA LEU A 42 45.03 -37.26 43.74
C LEU A 42 44.28 -38.41 43.05
N LEU A 43 44.64 -38.91 41.85
CA LEU A 43 45.95 -39.17 41.19
C LEU A 43 45.81 -39.04 39.64
N SER A 44 46.82 -39.04 38.76
CA SER A 44 48.28 -38.75 38.82
C SER A 44 48.88 -38.75 37.39
N GLU A 45 49.74 -37.76 37.07
CA GLU A 45 50.89 -37.80 36.12
C GLU A 45 50.72 -38.24 34.63
N GLY A 46 51.40 -37.64 33.64
CA GLY A 46 52.33 -36.49 33.65
C GLY A 46 52.94 -36.21 32.25
N GLY A 47 53.70 -35.11 32.10
CA GLY A 47 54.47 -34.79 30.86
C GLY A 47 54.41 -33.32 30.40
N VAL A 48 55.44 -32.52 30.72
CA VAL A 48 55.61 -31.04 30.50
C VAL A 48 57.14 -30.76 30.44
N PRO A 49 57.73 -29.64 29.94
CA PRO A 49 57.26 -28.39 29.25
C PRO A 49 57.58 -28.37 27.73
N VAL A 50 57.46 -27.30 26.90
CA VAL A 50 57.11 -25.83 26.96
C VAL A 50 56.32 -25.50 25.64
N GLY A 51 55.64 -24.37 25.35
CA GLY A 51 55.43 -23.05 26.02
C GLY A 51 56.37 -21.92 25.52
N PRO A 52 55.95 -20.62 25.43
CA PRO A 52 54.66 -20.01 25.79
C PRO A 52 54.01 -19.14 24.66
N GLU A 53 52.99 -18.36 25.05
CA GLU A 53 52.41 -17.14 24.42
C GLU A 53 51.11 -17.20 23.57
N SER A 54 50.17 -16.33 24.01
CA SER A 54 49.00 -15.74 23.31
C SER A 54 48.06 -16.63 22.48
N ALA A 55 46.85 -16.85 23.01
CA ALA A 55 45.71 -17.30 22.21
C ALA A 55 45.06 -16.13 21.45
N GLN A 56 44.76 -16.31 20.16
CA GLN A 56 43.86 -15.45 19.39
C GLN A 56 42.88 -16.28 18.54
N SER A 57 41.66 -15.75 18.43
CA SER A 57 40.51 -16.20 17.65
C SER A 57 40.72 -17.21 16.51
N VAL A 58 40.24 -18.45 16.70
CA VAL A 58 40.02 -19.42 15.61
C VAL A 58 38.71 -19.08 14.88
N GLU A 59 38.72 -18.00 14.10
CA GLU A 59 37.65 -17.70 13.14
C GLU A 59 37.78 -18.65 11.94
N SER A 60 36.74 -19.45 11.66
CA SER A 60 36.86 -20.65 10.81
C SER A 60 37.25 -20.36 9.36
N GLU A 61 38.24 -21.13 8.85
CA GLU A 61 38.80 -20.95 7.51
C GLU A 61 37.78 -21.05 6.37
N SER A 62 36.64 -21.71 6.60
CA SER A 62 35.51 -21.80 5.68
C SER A 62 35.05 -20.41 5.20
N LYS A 63 34.84 -19.46 6.13
CA LYS A 63 34.44 -18.08 5.80
C LYS A 63 35.53 -17.37 4.97
N LYS A 64 36.81 -17.58 5.29
CA LYS A 64 37.95 -17.03 4.53
C LYS A 64 38.08 -17.64 3.12
N LYS A 65 37.79 -18.94 2.94
CA LYS A 65 37.80 -19.61 1.61
C LYS A 65 36.66 -19.14 0.70
N LYS A 66 35.43 -18.95 1.20
CA LYS A 66 34.34 -18.31 0.44
C LYS A 66 34.71 -16.86 0.05
N ARG A 67 35.10 -16.00 1.01
CA ARG A 67 35.47 -14.59 0.74
C ARG A 67 36.62 -14.43 -0.28
N ARG A 68 37.56 -15.38 -0.36
CA ARG A 68 38.68 -15.34 -1.34
C ARG A 68 38.29 -15.67 -2.78
N ARG A 69 37.15 -16.33 -3.05
CA ARG A 69 36.69 -16.64 -4.43
C ARG A 69 35.87 -15.53 -5.08
N ARG A 70 35.01 -14.82 -4.33
CA ARG A 70 34.19 -13.70 -4.87
C ARG A 70 35.03 -12.52 -5.41
N LYS A 71 36.23 -12.29 -4.86
CA LYS A 71 37.02 -11.05 -5.06
C LYS A 71 37.75 -10.93 -6.42
N LYS A 72 37.26 -11.55 -7.51
CA LYS A 72 37.94 -11.51 -8.82
C LYS A 72 37.03 -11.45 -10.07
N ARG A 73 35.95 -10.67 -10.02
CA ARG A 73 35.17 -10.32 -11.23
C ARG A 73 34.58 -8.90 -11.18
N VAL A 74 35.44 -7.87 -11.14
CA VAL A 74 34.99 -6.50 -11.46
C VAL A 74 34.61 -6.47 -12.94
N ARG A 75 33.31 -6.46 -13.22
CA ARG A 75 32.73 -6.04 -14.49
C ARG A 75 32.00 -4.72 -14.26
N SER A 76 31.96 -3.88 -15.29
CA SER A 76 31.32 -2.56 -15.24
C SER A 76 29.83 -2.67 -14.89
N ALA A 77 29.36 -1.79 -14.01
CA ALA A 77 27.94 -1.62 -13.73
C ALA A 77 27.23 -1.00 -14.94
N SER A 78 26.71 -1.84 -15.83
CA SER A 78 25.53 -1.50 -16.63
C SER A 78 24.29 -1.71 -15.76
N GLN A 79 23.28 -0.86 -15.90
CA GLN A 79 21.94 -1.18 -15.39
C GLN A 79 21.52 -2.53 -15.97
N LYS A 80 21.18 -3.49 -15.10
CA LYS A 80 20.60 -4.77 -15.51
C LYS A 80 19.10 -4.61 -15.65
N ASP A 81 18.53 -5.42 -16.52
CA ASP A 81 17.15 -5.35 -16.97
C ASP A 81 16.14 -5.53 -15.81
N ASP A 82 15.04 -4.78 -15.81
CA ASP A 82 13.94 -4.83 -14.82
C ASP A 82 13.03 -6.06 -15.06
N GLY A 83 13.54 -7.07 -15.77
CA GLY A 83 12.81 -8.25 -16.24
C GLY A 83 12.54 -9.33 -15.17
N PRO A 84 11.69 -10.32 -15.49
CA PRO A 84 11.32 -11.40 -14.59
C PRO A 84 12.53 -12.24 -14.12
N LEU A 85 12.39 -12.87 -12.95
CA LEU A 85 13.37 -13.85 -12.45
C LEU A 85 13.35 -15.11 -13.34
N THR A 86 14.48 -15.38 -13.98
CA THR A 86 14.72 -16.58 -14.80
C THR A 86 15.89 -17.36 -14.23
N LEU A 87 15.94 -18.68 -14.44
CA LEU A 87 17.03 -19.55 -13.97
C LEU A 87 18.43 -19.04 -14.39
N GLU A 88 18.53 -18.34 -15.51
CA GLU A 88 19.77 -17.78 -16.06
C GLU A 88 20.19 -16.47 -15.39
N ASN A 89 19.27 -15.71 -14.78
CA ASN A 89 19.57 -14.45 -14.10
C ASN A 89 19.63 -14.54 -12.56
N LEU A 90 19.26 -15.69 -11.96
CA LEU A 90 19.28 -15.87 -10.50
C LEU A 90 20.66 -15.59 -9.89
N GLU A 91 21.72 -16.30 -10.32
CA GLU A 91 23.09 -16.13 -9.76
C GLU A 91 23.55 -14.67 -9.84
N ASP A 92 23.27 -14.02 -10.96
CA ASP A 92 23.65 -12.66 -11.29
C ASP A 92 22.84 -11.58 -10.52
N ARG A 93 21.83 -12.00 -9.73
CA ARG A 93 21.03 -11.21 -8.77
C ARG A 93 21.25 -11.59 -7.29
N PHE A 94 21.98 -12.64 -6.95
CA PHE A 94 22.42 -12.85 -5.55
C PHE A 94 23.45 -11.80 -5.12
N ASP A 95 24.28 -11.32 -6.05
CA ASP A 95 25.24 -10.22 -5.84
C ASP A 95 24.59 -8.82 -6.05
N GLU A 96 23.25 -8.70 -5.92
CA GLU A 96 22.50 -7.44 -6.05
C GLU A 96 22.76 -6.53 -4.81
N GLU A 97 23.69 -5.57 -4.94
CA GLU A 97 24.05 -4.62 -3.86
C GLU A 97 22.92 -3.66 -3.48
N CYS A 98 21.91 -3.48 -4.33
CA CYS A 98 20.75 -2.60 -4.09
C CYS A 98 19.46 -3.24 -4.62
N VAL A 99 18.68 -3.85 -3.73
CA VAL A 99 17.38 -4.46 -4.06
C VAL A 99 16.30 -3.38 -4.13
N LYS A 100 15.62 -3.29 -5.27
CA LYS A 100 14.36 -2.57 -5.43
C LYS A 100 13.24 -3.34 -4.72
N LEU A 101 13.05 -3.06 -3.44
CA LEU A 101 11.96 -3.62 -2.63
C LEU A 101 10.61 -3.04 -3.10
N GLY A 102 9.62 -3.89 -3.34
CA GLY A 102 8.30 -3.46 -3.80
C GLY A 102 7.53 -2.78 -2.68
N ARG A 103 6.95 -1.59 -2.91
CA ARG A 103 6.20 -0.85 -1.89
C ARG A 103 5.04 -1.64 -1.26
N GLY A 104 4.49 -2.64 -1.95
CA GLY A 104 3.47 -3.55 -1.42
C GLY A 104 3.99 -4.61 -0.44
N HIS A 105 5.29 -4.93 -0.47
CA HIS A 105 5.97 -5.84 0.47
C HIS A 105 6.76 -5.07 1.55
N LEU A 106 6.37 -3.83 1.84
CA LEU A 106 6.97 -2.99 2.87
C LEU A 106 5.90 -2.37 3.77
N GLU A 107 6.21 -2.23 5.05
CA GLU A 107 5.35 -1.48 5.97
C GLU A 107 5.48 0.04 5.71
N GLY A 108 4.46 0.63 5.09
CA GLY A 108 4.45 2.04 4.68
C GLY A 108 4.99 3.03 5.72
N ILE A 109 4.68 2.81 7.00
CA ILE A 109 5.04 3.70 8.12
C ILE A 109 6.56 3.79 8.38
N PHE A 110 7.35 2.86 7.84
CA PHE A 110 8.81 2.80 7.98
C PHE A 110 9.56 2.91 6.63
N ILE A 111 8.86 3.11 5.50
CA ILE A 111 9.52 3.25 4.19
C ILE A 111 10.39 4.51 4.17
N GLN A 112 11.71 4.32 4.05
CA GLN A 112 12.68 5.40 3.89
C GLN A 112 12.96 5.63 2.40
N GLU A 113 12.79 6.87 1.95
CA GLU A 113 12.98 7.23 0.53
C GLU A 113 14.46 7.14 0.13
N GLY A 114 14.75 6.43 -0.95
CA GLY A 114 16.12 6.13 -1.38
C GLY A 114 16.84 5.04 -0.57
N ALA A 115 16.19 4.41 0.41
CA ALA A 115 16.77 3.28 1.13
C ALA A 115 17.03 2.08 0.21
N CYS A 116 18.16 1.43 0.45
CA CYS A 116 18.81 0.51 -0.50
C CYS A 116 19.56 -0.53 0.31
N PHE A 117 19.16 -1.80 0.18
CA PHE A 117 19.75 -2.93 0.90
C PHE A 117 20.24 -3.96 -0.10
N SER A 118 21.37 -4.61 0.18
CA SER A 118 21.83 -5.74 -0.64
C SER A 118 20.92 -6.95 -0.47
N ARG A 119 20.88 -7.85 -1.46
CA ARG A 119 20.09 -9.08 -1.39
C ARG A 119 20.44 -9.94 -0.19
N GLU A 120 21.73 -9.98 0.18
CA GLU A 120 22.21 -10.65 1.38
C GLU A 120 21.66 -9.97 2.66
N ARG A 121 21.65 -8.63 2.72
CA ARG A 121 21.10 -7.89 3.87
C ARG A 121 19.57 -8.00 4.01
N VAL A 122 18.83 -8.10 2.91
CA VAL A 122 17.38 -8.38 2.93
C VAL A 122 17.11 -9.74 3.56
N GLN A 123 17.86 -10.79 3.15
CA GLN A 123 17.74 -12.12 3.72
C GLN A 123 18.09 -12.13 5.22
N GLU A 124 19.22 -11.52 5.62
CA GLU A 124 19.61 -11.36 7.03
C GLU A 124 18.47 -10.78 7.89
N ILE A 125 17.87 -9.66 7.45
CA ILE A 125 16.80 -8.99 8.21
C ILE A 125 15.56 -9.87 8.35
N LEU A 126 15.15 -10.58 7.31
CA LEU A 126 13.98 -11.47 7.35
C LEU A 126 14.23 -12.70 8.22
N ILE A 127 15.45 -13.25 8.20
CA ILE A 127 15.88 -14.34 9.09
C ILE A 127 15.88 -13.86 10.56
N ASP A 128 16.46 -12.69 10.84
CA ASP A 128 16.48 -12.10 12.18
C ASP A 128 15.07 -11.75 12.68
N LEU A 129 14.16 -11.29 11.82
CA LEU A 129 12.75 -11.09 12.14
C LEU A 129 12.08 -12.42 12.58
N VAL A 130 12.16 -13.46 11.75
CA VAL A 130 11.59 -14.78 12.04
C VAL A 130 12.12 -15.35 13.36
N TYR A 131 13.42 -15.16 13.63
CA TYR A 131 14.04 -15.56 14.88
C TYR A 131 13.55 -14.76 16.10
N ASN A 132 13.44 -13.44 16.00
CA ASN A 132 12.98 -12.60 17.11
C ASN A 132 11.48 -12.84 17.40
N VAL A 133 10.64 -12.97 16.37
CA VAL A 133 9.21 -13.29 16.52
C VAL A 133 9.03 -14.63 17.23
N SER A 134 9.71 -15.68 16.77
CA SER A 134 9.59 -17.01 17.40
C SER A 134 10.15 -17.05 18.82
N ALA A 135 11.25 -16.36 19.11
CA ALA A 135 11.84 -16.29 20.45
C ALA A 135 10.90 -15.60 21.44
N VAL A 136 10.42 -14.39 21.11
CA VAL A 136 9.52 -13.61 21.96
C VAL A 136 8.18 -14.33 22.16
N PHE A 137 7.60 -14.92 21.10
CA PHE A 137 6.36 -15.68 21.22
C PHE A 137 6.53 -16.94 22.07
N THR A 138 7.64 -17.67 21.91
CA THR A 138 7.96 -18.83 22.74
C THR A 138 8.15 -18.46 24.21
N GLU A 139 8.82 -17.34 24.53
CA GLU A 139 8.96 -16.83 25.91
C GLU A 139 7.58 -16.52 26.54
N HIS A 140 6.68 -15.90 25.77
CA HIS A 140 5.30 -15.65 26.17
C HIS A 140 4.38 -16.89 26.13
N ASN A 141 4.91 -18.10 25.87
CA ASN A 141 4.17 -19.37 25.75
C ASN A 141 3.08 -19.35 24.66
N ILE A 142 3.29 -18.55 23.60
CA ILE A 142 2.46 -18.48 22.41
C ILE A 142 2.91 -19.56 21.43
N THR A 143 2.00 -20.48 21.08
CA THR A 143 2.20 -21.45 19.99
C THR A 143 2.49 -20.69 18.71
N ASN A 144 3.65 -20.93 18.11
CA ASN A 144 4.09 -20.28 16.87
C ASN A 144 4.80 -21.28 15.94
N PHE A 145 4.72 -21.07 14.62
CA PHE A 145 5.37 -21.90 13.60
C PHE A 145 5.65 -21.13 12.31
N LEU A 146 6.57 -21.64 11.49
CA LEU A 146 6.84 -21.12 10.14
C LEU A 146 5.68 -21.47 9.20
N ASP A 147 5.25 -20.51 8.39
CA ASP A 147 4.07 -20.63 7.54
C ASP A 147 4.37 -20.30 6.06
N SER A 148 3.43 -20.60 5.16
CA SER A 148 3.38 -20.12 3.78
C SER A 148 4.73 -20.11 3.03
N GLY A 149 5.25 -18.95 2.58
CA GLY A 149 6.49 -18.86 1.81
C GLY A 149 7.74 -19.15 2.65
N THR A 150 7.72 -18.77 3.92
CA THR A 150 8.81 -19.03 4.87
C THR A 150 8.96 -20.51 5.20
N LEU A 151 7.85 -21.26 5.30
CA LEU A 151 7.85 -22.71 5.42
C LEU A 151 8.39 -23.40 4.15
N LEU A 152 8.01 -22.91 2.97
CA LEU A 152 8.56 -23.37 1.69
C LEU A 152 10.08 -23.16 1.63
N GLY A 153 10.56 -22.00 2.09
CA GLY A 153 11.98 -21.71 2.28
C GLY A 153 12.65 -22.72 3.23
N SER A 154 12.12 -22.88 4.44
CA SER A 154 12.64 -23.83 5.44
C SER A 154 12.75 -25.25 4.90
N PHE A 155 11.75 -25.70 4.14
CA PHE A 155 11.74 -27.04 3.58
C PHE A 155 12.70 -27.19 2.38
N ARG A 156 12.71 -26.25 1.44
CA ARG A 156 13.44 -26.32 0.16
C ARG A 156 14.89 -25.83 0.23
N HIS A 157 15.12 -24.70 0.90
CA HIS A 157 16.41 -23.98 0.95
C HIS A 157 17.12 -24.07 2.31
N LYS A 158 16.40 -24.48 3.36
CA LYS A 158 16.84 -24.44 4.77
C LYS A 158 17.11 -23.01 5.29
N SER A 159 16.43 -22.04 4.69
CA SER A 159 16.53 -20.59 4.93
C SER A 159 15.21 -19.95 4.46
N ILE A 160 15.12 -18.64 4.33
CA ILE A 160 14.04 -18.00 3.57
C ILE A 160 14.15 -18.31 2.07
N VAL A 161 13.13 -18.07 1.24
CA VAL A 161 13.33 -18.17 -0.22
C VAL A 161 14.21 -17.00 -0.65
N PRO A 162 15.30 -17.20 -1.42
CA PRO A 162 16.30 -16.17 -1.65
C PRO A 162 15.82 -14.84 -2.26
N PHE A 163 14.61 -14.80 -2.85
CA PHE A 163 14.08 -13.62 -3.52
C PHE A 163 12.84 -13.02 -2.82
N ASP A 164 12.40 -13.58 -1.69
CA ASP A 164 11.32 -13.04 -0.86
C ASP A 164 11.60 -11.58 -0.42
N GLN A 165 10.53 -10.87 -0.07
CA GLN A 165 10.58 -9.49 0.45
C GLN A 165 9.85 -9.35 1.81
N ASP A 166 9.21 -10.42 2.27
CA ASP A 166 8.51 -10.58 3.53
C ASP A 166 8.65 -12.02 4.04
N ALA A 167 8.12 -12.31 5.23
CA ALA A 167 8.11 -13.63 5.83
C ALA A 167 6.79 -13.92 6.58
N ASP A 168 6.49 -15.20 6.79
CA ASP A 168 5.19 -15.67 7.29
C ASP A 168 5.35 -16.58 8.51
N MET A 169 4.51 -16.36 9.53
CA MET A 169 4.37 -17.27 10.66
C MET A 169 2.90 -17.50 11.04
N GLY A 170 2.60 -18.68 11.58
CA GLY A 170 1.29 -19.02 12.14
C GLY A 170 1.33 -19.00 13.67
N ILE A 171 0.23 -18.56 14.31
CA ILE A 171 -0.04 -18.72 15.74
C ILE A 171 -1.44 -19.28 15.97
N ASP A 172 -1.70 -19.88 17.15
CA ASP A 172 -3.06 -20.31 17.52
C ASP A 172 -3.93 -19.13 18.03
N GLN A 173 -5.26 -19.31 17.98
CA GLN A 173 -6.22 -18.31 18.47
C GLN A 173 -5.94 -17.87 19.92
N LYS A 174 -5.54 -18.79 20.80
CA LYS A 174 -5.25 -18.52 22.21
C LYS A 174 -4.04 -17.57 22.36
N GLY A 175 -3.02 -17.77 21.53
CA GLY A 175 -1.86 -16.89 21.40
C GLY A 175 -2.28 -15.49 20.97
N PHE A 176 -3.10 -15.38 19.92
CA PHE A 176 -3.63 -14.08 19.48
C PHE A 176 -4.45 -13.36 20.56
N GLU A 177 -5.35 -14.08 21.23
CA GLU A 177 -6.15 -13.55 22.33
C GLU A 177 -5.33 -13.10 23.54
N TYR A 178 -4.13 -13.66 23.74
CA TYR A 178 -3.16 -13.24 24.74
C TYR A 178 -2.40 -12.00 24.29
N ILE A 179 -1.91 -11.97 23.04
CA ILE A 179 -1.23 -10.82 22.42
C ILE A 179 -2.12 -9.57 22.49
N GLN A 180 -3.40 -9.68 22.11
CA GLN A 180 -4.33 -8.54 22.09
C GLN A 180 -4.48 -7.83 23.45
N LYS A 181 -4.22 -8.53 24.57
CA LYS A 181 -4.49 -8.10 25.94
C LYS A 181 -3.21 -7.90 26.78
N THR A 182 -2.07 -8.41 26.32
CA THR A 182 -0.80 -8.41 27.06
C THR A 182 0.26 -7.58 26.35
N PRO A 183 0.86 -6.57 27.00
CA PRO A 183 2.02 -5.87 26.44
C PRO A 183 3.17 -6.86 26.25
N ILE A 184 3.57 -7.03 24.99
CA ILE A 184 4.75 -7.79 24.57
C ILE A 184 5.78 -6.76 24.10
N GLN A 185 7.05 -6.94 24.47
CA GLN A 185 8.13 -6.05 24.05
C GLN A 185 9.06 -6.77 23.08
N PHE A 186 9.39 -6.11 21.99
CA PHE A 186 10.43 -6.52 21.05
C PHE A 186 11.67 -5.61 21.21
N PRO A 187 12.86 -6.04 20.76
CA PRO A 187 14.03 -5.17 20.65
C PRO A 187 13.72 -3.86 19.89
N PRO A 188 14.37 -2.72 20.22
CA PRO A 188 14.00 -1.40 19.71
C PRO A 188 14.00 -1.25 18.18
N GLU A 189 14.82 -2.02 17.47
CA GLU A 189 14.91 -2.12 16.02
C GLU A 189 13.64 -2.69 15.36
N TYR A 190 12.75 -3.31 16.14
CA TYR A 190 11.46 -3.83 15.69
C TYR A 190 10.26 -3.04 16.19
N TYR A 191 9.13 -3.20 15.51
CA TYR A 191 7.82 -2.67 15.89
C TYR A 191 6.75 -3.74 15.68
N MET A 192 5.93 -4.01 16.68
CA MET A 192 4.79 -4.92 16.59
C MET A 192 3.51 -4.13 16.34
N GLN A 193 2.65 -4.64 15.45
CA GLN A 193 1.28 -4.16 15.25
C GLN A 193 0.28 -5.29 15.50
N VAL A 194 -0.89 -4.98 16.08
CA VAL A 194 -1.93 -5.95 16.44
C VAL A 194 -3.34 -5.38 16.27
N TRP A 195 -4.14 -5.99 15.40
CA TRP A 195 -5.55 -5.66 15.18
C TRP A 195 -6.41 -5.98 16.41
N GLY A 196 -7.29 -5.05 16.79
CA GLY A 196 -8.20 -5.18 17.92
C GLY A 196 -7.54 -5.22 19.30
N SER A 197 -6.26 -4.84 19.41
CA SER A 197 -5.57 -4.76 20.71
C SER A 197 -5.86 -3.45 21.44
N SER A 198 -5.93 -3.53 22.77
CA SER A 198 -5.98 -2.36 23.66
C SER A 198 -4.61 -1.96 24.23
N VAL A 199 -3.55 -2.70 23.90
CA VAL A 199 -2.19 -2.52 24.48
C VAL A 199 -1.08 -2.44 23.42
N HIS A 200 -1.39 -2.77 22.17
CA HIS A 200 -0.51 -2.66 21.00
C HIS A 200 -1.14 -1.73 19.95
N PRO A 201 -0.34 -1.09 19.08
CA PRO A 201 -0.86 -0.25 18.00
C PRO A 201 -1.46 -1.12 16.88
N GLU A 202 -2.63 -0.76 16.36
CA GLU A 202 -3.26 -1.47 15.24
C GLU A 202 -2.52 -1.24 13.91
N GLY A 203 -2.00 -0.02 13.67
CA GLY A 203 -1.16 0.29 12.52
C GLY A 203 -1.87 0.08 11.18
N THR A 204 -1.42 -0.91 10.40
CA THR A 204 -2.02 -1.33 9.12
C THR A 204 -2.68 -2.72 9.21
N ARG A 205 -2.84 -3.27 10.41
CA ARG A 205 -3.44 -4.61 10.61
C ARG A 205 -4.94 -4.59 10.42
N PHE A 206 -5.49 -5.70 9.95
CA PHE A 206 -6.91 -5.92 9.77
C PHE A 206 -7.26 -7.35 10.19
N LYS A 207 -8.55 -7.64 10.40
CA LYS A 207 -9.04 -8.89 11.01
C LYS A 207 -8.46 -10.18 10.38
N GLN A 208 -8.30 -10.21 9.06
CA GLN A 208 -7.76 -11.35 8.31
C GLN A 208 -6.24 -11.51 8.41
N LEU A 209 -5.50 -10.44 8.72
CA LEU A 209 -4.05 -10.41 8.85
C LEU A 209 -3.65 -9.60 10.10
N PRO A 210 -3.95 -10.12 11.30
CA PRO A 210 -4.15 -9.27 12.46
C PRO A 210 -2.88 -8.98 13.26
N VAL A 211 -1.74 -9.60 12.95
CA VAL A 211 -0.46 -9.33 13.62
C VAL A 211 0.66 -9.22 12.58
N ARG A 212 1.59 -8.27 12.81
CA ARG A 212 2.81 -8.09 12.01
C ARG A 212 3.92 -7.56 12.91
N VAL A 213 5.16 -8.00 12.65
CA VAL A 213 6.36 -7.45 13.29
C VAL A 213 7.30 -6.94 12.21
N ILE A 214 7.75 -5.69 12.35
CA ILE A 214 8.44 -4.93 11.29
C ILE A 214 9.82 -4.51 11.76
N HIS A 215 10.84 -4.65 10.91
CA HIS A 215 12.17 -4.10 11.11
C HIS A 215 12.20 -2.62 10.66
N ARG A 216 12.40 -1.69 11.61
CA ARG A 216 12.17 -0.25 11.40
C ARG A 216 13.11 0.41 10.40
N GLU A 217 14.32 -0.12 10.22
CA GLU A 217 15.31 0.44 9.28
C GLU A 217 14.91 0.19 7.82
N SER A 218 14.32 -0.97 7.53
CA SER A 218 14.10 -1.44 6.15
C SER A 218 12.64 -1.57 5.74
N ALA A 219 11.70 -1.43 6.67
CA ALA A 219 10.27 -1.69 6.50
C ALA A 219 9.89 -3.14 6.11
N LEU A 220 10.86 -4.06 6.06
CA LEU A 220 10.65 -5.51 5.92
C LEU A 220 9.95 -6.05 7.18
N TYR A 221 9.15 -7.11 7.02
CA TYR A 221 8.30 -7.62 8.11
C TYR A 221 8.13 -9.14 8.10
N VAL A 222 7.68 -9.66 9.25
CA VAL A 222 6.98 -10.95 9.37
C VAL A 222 5.50 -10.68 9.57
N ASP A 223 4.65 -11.19 8.69
CA ASP A 223 3.21 -11.29 8.91
C ASP A 223 2.87 -12.53 9.73
N VAL A 224 1.85 -12.41 10.58
CA VAL A 224 1.48 -13.45 11.54
C VAL A 224 0.00 -13.80 11.38
N PHE A 225 -0.25 -14.98 10.81
CA PHE A 225 -1.57 -15.55 10.58
C PHE A 225 -2.10 -16.23 11.85
N VAL A 226 -3.38 -16.03 12.14
CA VAL A 226 -4.04 -16.61 13.34
C VAL A 226 -4.88 -17.80 12.93
N TYR A 227 -4.41 -19.00 13.25
CA TYR A 227 -5.09 -20.25 12.97
C TYR A 227 -6.26 -20.44 13.93
N LEU A 228 -7.45 -20.56 13.34
CA LEU A 228 -8.71 -20.85 13.99
C LEU A 228 -9.05 -22.33 13.74
N ASP A 229 -9.61 -22.99 14.77
CA ASP A 229 -10.01 -24.38 14.69
C ASP A 229 -11.50 -24.51 14.38
N TYR A 230 -11.83 -25.47 13.50
CA TYR A 230 -13.18 -25.75 13.02
C TYR A 230 -13.48 -27.24 13.08
N ASP A 231 -14.74 -27.61 13.31
CA ASP A 231 -15.22 -29.00 13.16
C ASP A 231 -16.13 -29.09 11.94
N GLU A 232 -15.62 -29.66 10.84
CA GLU A 232 -16.33 -29.81 9.58
C GLU A 232 -16.66 -31.29 9.35
N GLU A 233 -17.95 -31.65 9.39
CA GLU A 233 -18.45 -33.03 9.30
C GLU A 233 -17.82 -34.02 10.32
N GLY A 234 -17.38 -33.53 11.48
CA GLY A 234 -16.68 -34.33 12.49
C GLY A 234 -15.20 -34.56 12.19
N LYS A 235 -14.64 -33.91 11.17
CA LYS A 235 -13.19 -33.78 10.96
C LYS A 235 -12.75 -32.46 11.57
N LYS A 236 -11.70 -32.47 12.39
CA LYS A 236 -11.12 -31.23 12.88
C LYS A 236 -10.25 -30.59 11.79
N ILE A 237 -10.59 -29.37 11.41
CA ILE A 237 -9.93 -28.53 10.39
C ILE A 237 -9.31 -27.32 11.10
N THR A 238 -8.27 -26.73 10.52
CA THR A 238 -7.62 -25.53 11.06
C THR A 238 -7.15 -24.62 9.92
N GLY A 239 -7.20 -23.31 10.13
CA GLY A 239 -6.78 -22.34 9.13
C GLY A 239 -7.00 -20.88 9.59
N PRO A 240 -6.28 -19.91 9.00
CA PRO A 240 -6.58 -18.50 9.18
C PRO A 240 -7.90 -18.11 8.52
N MET A 241 -8.36 -16.89 8.82
CA MET A 241 -9.53 -16.33 8.13
C MET A 241 -9.28 -16.19 6.60
N PRO A 242 -10.31 -16.39 5.76
CA PRO A 242 -10.19 -16.18 4.32
C PRO A 242 -9.64 -14.80 3.99
N SER A 243 -8.67 -14.74 3.07
CA SER A 243 -7.87 -13.53 2.82
C SER A 243 -7.39 -13.45 1.37
N GLY A 244 -7.18 -12.23 0.87
CA GLY A 244 -6.49 -11.99 -0.39
C GLY A 244 -5.03 -12.48 -0.40
N CYS A 245 -4.44 -12.69 0.78
CA CYS A 245 -3.09 -13.27 0.92
C CYS A 245 -2.97 -14.65 0.23
N PHE A 246 -4.06 -15.43 0.20
CA PHE A 246 -4.09 -16.77 -0.37
C PHE A 246 -4.50 -16.80 -1.86
N ILE A 247 -4.50 -15.66 -2.56
CA ILE A 247 -4.83 -15.55 -4.00
C ILE A 247 -4.01 -16.47 -4.91
N ASN A 248 -2.76 -16.75 -4.55
CA ASN A 248 -1.86 -17.63 -5.30
C ASN A 248 -1.94 -19.12 -4.86
N CYS A 249 -2.78 -19.45 -3.88
CA CYS A 249 -2.94 -20.82 -3.38
C CYS A 249 -3.64 -21.70 -4.42
N ARG A 250 -3.05 -22.84 -4.78
CA ARG A 250 -3.55 -23.73 -5.85
C ARG A 250 -4.87 -24.43 -5.53
N LYS A 251 -5.07 -24.84 -4.28
CA LYS A 251 -6.24 -25.65 -3.86
C LYS A 251 -7.22 -24.91 -2.94
N CYS A 252 -6.93 -23.66 -2.57
CA CYS A 252 -7.83 -22.82 -1.79
C CYS A 252 -9.02 -22.35 -2.65
N PRO A 253 -10.28 -22.57 -2.24
CA PRO A 253 -11.41 -21.97 -2.93
C PRO A 253 -11.43 -20.44 -2.72
N LYS A 254 -11.76 -19.70 -3.78
CA LYS A 254 -12.19 -18.30 -3.67
C LYS A 254 -13.62 -18.26 -3.13
N LEU A 255 -13.92 -17.34 -2.22
CA LEU A 255 -15.31 -17.08 -1.81
C LEU A 255 -16.11 -16.45 -2.97
N PRO A 256 -17.42 -16.75 -3.12
CA PRO A 256 -18.18 -16.33 -4.31
C PRO A 256 -18.25 -14.81 -4.54
N ASP A 257 -18.37 -14.04 -3.46
CA ASP A 257 -18.65 -12.59 -3.49
C ASP A 257 -17.57 -11.74 -2.77
N GLU A 258 -16.40 -12.32 -2.44
CA GLU A 258 -15.29 -11.62 -1.79
C GLU A 258 -13.97 -11.86 -2.54
N ASP A 259 -13.06 -10.87 -2.59
CA ASP A 259 -11.66 -11.06 -3.02
C ASP A 259 -10.81 -11.74 -1.92
N ALA A 260 -11.31 -12.87 -1.43
CA ALA A 260 -10.74 -13.68 -0.36
C ALA A 260 -10.71 -15.16 -0.74
N TRP A 261 -9.61 -15.83 -0.37
CA TRP A 261 -9.40 -17.27 -0.57
C TRP A 261 -9.29 -17.95 0.79
N GLU A 262 -9.94 -19.10 0.94
CA GLU A 262 -9.97 -19.85 2.19
C GLU A 262 -8.83 -20.88 2.23
N PHE A 263 -7.77 -20.62 3.01
CA PHE A 263 -6.77 -21.63 3.33
C PHE A 263 -7.19 -22.40 4.59
N LYS A 264 -7.65 -23.63 4.41
CA LYS A 264 -7.99 -24.58 5.48
C LYS A 264 -7.36 -25.94 5.20
N VAL A 265 -6.81 -26.56 6.25
CA VAL A 265 -6.21 -27.90 6.19
C VAL A 265 -6.67 -28.76 7.38
N PRO A 266 -6.63 -30.10 7.28
CA PRO A 266 -6.89 -30.96 8.42
C PRO A 266 -5.96 -30.64 9.61
N TYR A 267 -6.50 -30.64 10.82
CA TYR A 267 -5.78 -30.22 12.03
C TYR A 267 -4.50 -31.04 12.28
N ASP A 268 -4.48 -32.32 11.89
CA ASP A 268 -3.31 -33.20 12.02
C ASP A 268 -2.18 -32.89 11.02
N TRP A 269 -2.39 -31.99 10.05
CA TRP A 269 -1.35 -31.49 9.16
C TRP A 269 -0.50 -30.42 9.84
N ILE A 270 -1.10 -29.56 10.65
CA ILE A 270 -0.36 -28.59 11.47
C ILE A 270 0.14 -29.26 12.74
N TYR A 271 -0.75 -29.92 13.49
CA TYR A 271 -0.51 -30.26 14.89
C TYR A 271 -0.35 -31.78 15.18
N PRO A 272 0.40 -32.16 16.22
CA PRO A 272 1.34 -31.33 16.98
C PRO A 272 2.51 -30.85 16.10
N LEU A 273 2.96 -29.62 16.35
CA LEU A 273 4.09 -29.01 15.65
C LEU A 273 5.36 -29.84 15.83
N GLN A 274 6.20 -29.86 14.80
CA GLN A 274 7.51 -30.52 14.82
C GLN A 274 8.66 -29.52 14.71
N ASP A 275 9.86 -29.98 15.07
CA ASP A 275 11.10 -29.21 14.93
C ASP A 275 11.64 -29.29 13.49
N CYS A 276 12.04 -28.15 12.93
CA CYS A 276 12.55 -28.01 11.57
C CYS A 276 13.80 -27.09 11.52
N PRO A 277 14.78 -27.36 10.65
CA PRO A 277 15.96 -26.51 10.50
C PRO A 277 15.66 -25.25 9.68
N PHE A 278 16.10 -24.09 10.18
CA PHE A 278 16.05 -22.80 9.49
C PHE A 278 17.33 -22.03 9.81
N GLU A 279 18.21 -21.90 8.82
CA GLU A 279 19.61 -21.48 8.92
C GLU A 279 20.36 -22.22 10.05
N ASP A 280 20.85 -21.53 11.08
CA ASP A 280 21.64 -22.12 12.17
C ASP A 280 20.82 -22.51 13.40
N LYS A 281 19.49 -22.43 13.33
CA LYS A 281 18.57 -22.71 14.44
C LYS A 281 17.48 -23.73 14.08
N THR A 282 16.82 -24.20 15.12
CA THR A 282 15.62 -25.03 15.05
C THR A 282 14.39 -24.16 15.28
N MET A 283 13.42 -24.24 14.37
CA MET A 283 12.13 -23.57 14.43
C MET A 283 11.01 -24.61 14.56
N LYS A 284 9.78 -24.16 14.84
CA LYS A 284 8.59 -25.01 14.74
C LYS A 284 7.98 -24.93 13.35
N CYS A 285 7.56 -26.08 12.82
CA CYS A 285 6.86 -26.21 11.55
C CYS A 285 5.60 -27.09 11.72
N PRO A 286 4.63 -26.99 10.78
CA PRO A 286 3.57 -27.98 10.59
C PRO A 286 4.10 -29.42 10.54
N ARG A 287 3.29 -30.37 11.01
CA ARG A 287 3.61 -31.80 11.04
C ARG A 287 3.73 -32.45 9.66
N LYS A 288 2.87 -32.05 8.71
CA LYS A 288 2.76 -32.59 7.35
C LYS A 288 3.15 -31.52 6.33
N ILE A 289 4.43 -31.16 6.35
CA ILE A 289 4.99 -30.11 5.49
C ILE A 289 4.77 -30.43 3.99
N PRO A 290 4.98 -31.67 3.49
CA PRO A 290 4.72 -31.97 2.09
C PRO A 290 3.26 -31.77 1.69
N GLU A 291 2.31 -32.31 2.46
CA GLU A 291 0.88 -32.18 2.17
C GLU A 291 0.40 -30.72 2.23
N TYR A 292 0.87 -29.95 3.23
CA TYR A 292 0.62 -28.51 3.35
C TYR A 292 1.13 -27.77 2.09
N LEU A 293 2.39 -27.97 1.72
CA LEU A 293 3.03 -27.21 0.63
C LEU A 293 2.48 -27.60 -0.74
N GLU A 294 2.11 -28.87 -0.92
CA GLU A 294 1.44 -29.35 -2.14
C GLU A 294 0.01 -28.79 -2.27
N TYR A 295 -0.71 -28.61 -1.16
CA TYR A 295 -2.02 -27.95 -1.16
C TYR A 295 -1.91 -26.45 -1.50
N MET A 296 -0.95 -25.76 -0.90
CA MET A 296 -0.76 -24.32 -1.14
C MET A 296 -0.16 -24.02 -2.52
N PHE A 297 0.92 -24.68 -2.92
CA PHE A 297 1.72 -24.30 -4.09
C PHE A 297 1.59 -25.23 -5.30
N GLY A 298 1.04 -26.45 -5.11
CA GLY A 298 0.89 -27.47 -6.15
C GLY A 298 1.95 -28.57 -6.05
N GLU A 299 1.77 -29.66 -6.80
CA GLU A 299 2.72 -30.81 -6.82
C GLU A 299 4.15 -30.41 -7.23
N ASP A 300 4.30 -29.29 -7.95
CA ASP A 300 5.55 -28.73 -8.43
C ASP A 300 6.28 -27.83 -7.42
N TYR A 301 5.80 -27.66 -6.17
CA TYR A 301 6.32 -26.69 -5.18
C TYR A 301 7.84 -26.72 -4.92
N MET A 302 8.48 -27.89 -5.06
CA MET A 302 9.94 -28.02 -4.92
C MET A 302 10.73 -27.41 -6.09
N THR A 303 10.07 -27.16 -7.21
CA THR A 303 10.63 -26.51 -8.41
C THR A 303 10.60 -24.99 -8.22
N PRO A 304 11.70 -24.26 -8.52
CA PRO A 304 11.66 -22.80 -8.61
C PRO A 304 10.72 -22.35 -9.73
N VAL A 305 9.78 -21.45 -9.43
CA VAL A 305 8.88 -20.85 -10.43
C VAL A 305 9.71 -20.00 -11.39
N VAL A 306 9.74 -20.39 -12.66
CA VAL A 306 10.28 -19.56 -13.73
C VAL A 306 9.14 -18.65 -14.21
N PHE A 307 9.28 -17.34 -13.97
CA PHE A 307 8.36 -16.36 -14.54
C PHE A 307 8.69 -16.21 -16.03
N PRO A 308 7.79 -16.58 -16.97
CA PRO A 308 8.08 -16.43 -18.38
C PRO A 308 8.17 -14.95 -18.74
N ALA A 309 9.17 -14.56 -19.52
CA ALA A 309 9.13 -13.27 -20.20
C ALA A 309 7.87 -13.22 -21.07
N ALA A 310 7.10 -12.13 -20.97
CA ALA A 310 5.92 -11.94 -21.81
C ALA A 310 6.33 -12.04 -23.29
N ALA A 311 5.65 -12.89 -24.05
CA ALA A 311 6.07 -13.24 -25.40
C ALA A 311 5.91 -12.06 -26.37
N VAL A 312 7.00 -11.30 -26.55
CA VAL A 312 7.10 -10.27 -27.59
C VAL A 312 7.21 -10.95 -28.95
N THR A 313 6.06 -11.19 -29.59
CA THR A 313 5.98 -11.69 -30.96
C THR A 313 6.25 -10.55 -31.95
N ASP A 314 7.51 -10.12 -32.02
CA ASP A 314 7.95 -9.16 -33.04
C ASP A 314 8.22 -9.89 -34.37
N GLN A 315 7.27 -9.80 -35.30
CA GLN A 315 7.44 -10.14 -36.70
C GLN A 315 6.71 -9.13 -37.59
N LEU A 316 7.42 -8.09 -38.03
CA LEU A 316 7.00 -7.32 -39.20
C LEU A 316 7.01 -8.23 -40.45
N PRO A 317 5.91 -8.33 -41.22
CA PRO A 317 5.93 -8.93 -42.54
C PRO A 317 6.60 -7.98 -43.53
N THR A 318 7.72 -8.38 -44.13
CA THR A 318 8.30 -7.71 -45.30
C THR A 318 7.44 -7.94 -46.55
N GLU A 319 7.48 -6.99 -47.50
CA GLU A 319 6.86 -7.13 -48.82
C GLU A 319 7.34 -8.38 -49.58
N VAL A 320 6.45 -9.07 -50.31
CA VAL A 320 6.60 -9.24 -51.78
C VAL A 320 5.24 -9.51 -52.46
N THR A 321 4.99 -8.85 -53.60
CA THR A 321 4.12 -9.20 -54.75
C THR A 321 2.84 -10.05 -54.60
N ALA A 322 1.75 -9.56 -55.19
CA ALA A 322 0.57 -10.35 -55.55
C ALA A 322 0.78 -11.20 -56.82
N THR A 323 0.13 -12.37 -56.90
CA THR A 323 -0.24 -13.01 -58.18
C THR A 323 -1.59 -13.73 -58.08
N THR A 324 -2.30 -13.81 -59.21
CA THR A 324 -3.64 -14.41 -59.34
C THR A 324 -3.63 -15.95 -59.47
N ALA A 325 -4.66 -16.65 -58.97
CA ALA A 325 -5.45 -17.59 -59.79
C ALA A 325 -6.67 -18.23 -59.05
N VAL A 326 -7.83 -18.20 -59.72
CA VAL A 326 -8.85 -19.27 -59.86
C VAL A 326 -9.13 -20.22 -58.66
N GLY A 327 -10.34 -20.14 -58.09
CA GLY A 327 -10.86 -21.12 -57.12
C GLY A 327 -11.73 -22.23 -57.74
N SER A 328 -12.41 -23.03 -56.90
CA SER A 328 -13.48 -23.96 -57.32
C SER A 328 -14.41 -24.38 -56.17
N THR A 329 -15.71 -24.47 -56.47
CA THR A 329 -16.74 -25.40 -55.92
C THR A 329 -16.80 -25.70 -54.40
N ALA A 330 -17.91 -25.28 -53.77
CA ALA A 330 -18.59 -26.04 -52.69
C ALA A 330 -19.34 -27.28 -53.31
N PRO A 331 -20.03 -28.18 -52.55
CA PRO A 331 -21.30 -27.84 -51.86
C PRO A 331 -21.70 -28.68 -50.60
N HIS A 332 -22.90 -28.39 -50.07
CA HIS A 332 -23.79 -29.27 -49.27
C HIS A 332 -23.45 -29.55 -47.77
N SER A 333 -24.41 -29.72 -46.85
CA SER A 333 -25.89 -29.72 -46.96
C SER A 333 -26.63 -29.62 -45.60
N MET A 334 -27.70 -28.79 -45.52
CA MET A 334 -28.92 -28.94 -44.69
C MET A 334 -28.77 -28.89 -43.14
N ASN A 335 -29.75 -28.49 -42.30
CA ASN A 335 -31.11 -27.89 -42.39
C ASN A 335 -31.50 -27.39 -40.96
N ALA A 336 -32.57 -26.62 -40.67
CA ALA A 336 -33.45 -25.65 -41.37
C ALA A 336 -34.51 -25.12 -40.36
N LYS A 337 -35.44 -24.26 -40.84
CA LYS A 337 -36.70 -23.75 -40.22
C LYS A 337 -36.55 -22.52 -39.29
N ASP A 338 -37.13 -21.34 -39.60
CA ASP A 338 -38.54 -20.87 -39.77
C ASP A 338 -39.07 -20.30 -38.44
N ALA A 339 -39.69 -19.11 -38.28
CA ALA A 339 -39.99 -17.93 -39.12
C ALA A 339 -40.03 -16.68 -38.16
N ASP A 340 -40.31 -15.41 -38.48
CA ASP A 340 -41.22 -14.75 -39.45
C ASP A 340 -40.78 -13.29 -39.73
N SER A 341 -41.52 -12.61 -40.60
CA SER A 341 -41.35 -11.29 -41.25
C SER A 341 -41.54 -10.05 -40.33
N THR A 342 -41.04 -8.86 -40.68
CA THR A 342 -41.67 -7.92 -41.65
C THR A 342 -40.73 -6.80 -42.13
N GLU A 343 -41.12 -6.09 -43.19
CA GLU A 343 -40.30 -5.13 -43.96
C GLU A 343 -40.33 -3.68 -43.44
N SER A 344 -39.31 -2.86 -43.77
CA SER A 344 -39.50 -1.73 -44.72
C SER A 344 -38.26 -0.83 -44.96
N THR A 345 -38.00 -0.57 -46.26
CA THR A 345 -37.44 0.65 -46.87
C THR A 345 -36.19 1.36 -46.31
N SER A 346 -35.13 1.41 -47.14
CA SER A 346 -34.17 2.53 -47.17
C SER A 346 -34.78 3.77 -47.87
N PRO A 347 -34.11 4.93 -47.82
CA PRO A 347 -33.24 5.25 -48.97
C PRO A 347 -31.86 5.83 -48.60
N ALA A 348 -30.94 5.84 -49.55
CA ALA A 348 -29.62 6.47 -49.43
C ALA A 348 -29.64 7.95 -49.84
N SER A 349 -28.58 8.71 -49.53
CA SER A 349 -27.79 9.42 -50.56
C SER A 349 -26.60 10.25 -50.04
N HIS A 350 -25.65 10.47 -50.96
CA HIS A 350 -24.66 11.57 -51.03
C HIS A 350 -23.69 11.89 -49.87
N TYR A 351 -22.48 11.36 -50.01
CA TYR A 351 -21.26 12.17 -49.85
C TYR A 351 -21.20 13.27 -50.94
N PRO A 352 -20.49 14.38 -50.66
CA PRO A 352 -19.57 14.98 -51.62
C PRO A 352 -18.12 14.86 -51.14
N VAL A 353 -17.20 14.52 -52.05
CA VAL A 353 -15.75 14.65 -51.85
C VAL A 353 -15.33 16.03 -52.33
N ALA A 354 -14.53 16.74 -51.52
CA ALA A 354 -13.75 17.89 -51.97
C ALA A 354 -12.26 17.56 -51.80
N GLN A 355 -11.47 17.74 -52.86
CA GLN A 355 -10.04 17.46 -52.85
C GLN A 355 -9.23 18.72 -52.62
N GLY A 356 -8.22 18.61 -51.74
CA GLY A 356 -6.91 19.22 -51.88
C GLY A 356 -6.79 20.74 -51.83
N GLU A 357 -6.00 21.21 -50.87
CA GLU A 357 -5.01 22.25 -51.16
C GLU A 357 -3.72 21.98 -50.36
N THR A 358 -2.58 22.47 -50.86
CA THR A 358 -1.26 22.15 -50.29
C THR A 358 -0.57 23.40 -49.76
N SER A 359 -0.17 23.38 -48.49
CA SER A 359 0.59 24.43 -47.82
C SER A 359 1.43 23.77 -46.71
N ALA A 360 2.71 23.51 -46.98
CA ALA A 360 3.83 24.40 -46.67
C ALA A 360 4.29 24.31 -45.19
N ASN A 361 5.42 23.64 -44.99
CA ASN A 361 5.98 23.27 -43.70
C ASN A 361 6.82 24.42 -43.08
N PRO A 362 6.46 25.00 -41.92
CA PRO A 362 7.31 25.95 -41.21
C PRO A 362 8.41 25.22 -40.43
N LYS A 363 9.66 25.68 -40.57
CA LYS A 363 10.80 25.12 -39.84
C LYS A 363 10.72 25.46 -38.35
N TYR A 364 11.07 24.51 -37.49
CA TYR A 364 11.48 24.81 -36.12
C TYR A 364 12.85 25.51 -36.14
N GLU A 365 12.90 26.75 -35.65
CA GLU A 365 14.16 27.42 -35.30
C GLU A 365 14.40 27.31 -33.78
N SER A 366 15.61 26.93 -33.38
CA SER A 366 15.98 26.75 -31.98
C SER A 366 16.57 28.03 -31.39
N PRO A 367 16.05 28.59 -30.28
CA PRO A 367 16.66 29.72 -29.60
C PRO A 367 18.05 29.35 -29.04
N THR A 368 19.09 30.05 -29.47
CA THR A 368 20.46 29.78 -29.05
C THR A 368 20.77 30.26 -27.62
N ARG A 369 21.50 29.42 -26.88
CA ARG A 369 22.19 29.73 -25.61
C ARG A 369 22.86 31.12 -25.64
N SER A 370 22.37 32.06 -24.83
CA SER A 370 22.98 33.40 -24.66
C SER A 370 23.69 33.54 -23.31
N SER A 371 24.61 34.49 -23.22
CA SER A 371 25.65 34.58 -22.17
C SER A 371 25.29 35.44 -20.96
N ARG A 372 25.71 34.99 -19.79
CA ARG A 372 25.70 35.71 -18.50
C ARG A 372 26.64 36.93 -18.52
N PRO A 373 26.17 38.14 -18.16
CA PRO A 373 27.02 39.26 -17.75
C PRO A 373 27.20 39.31 -16.22
N SER A 374 28.24 40.01 -15.76
CA SER A 374 28.57 40.20 -14.34
C SER A 374 29.08 41.61 -14.05
N ILE A 375 28.43 42.30 -13.12
CA ILE A 375 28.73 43.62 -12.54
C ILE A 375 28.05 43.57 -11.16
N SER A 376 28.77 43.48 -10.04
CA SER A 376 29.65 44.45 -9.35
C SER A 376 28.87 45.49 -8.53
N SER A 377 29.17 45.52 -7.24
CA SER A 377 28.55 46.31 -6.18
C SER A 377 28.62 47.83 -6.35
N GLN A 378 27.54 48.53 -5.97
CA GLN A 378 27.57 49.67 -5.04
C GLN A 378 26.30 49.65 -4.17
N ASP A 379 26.39 50.18 -2.95
CA ASP A 379 25.28 50.32 -2.01
C ASP A 379 24.45 51.59 -2.29
N GLU A 380 23.13 51.54 -2.08
CA GLU A 380 22.38 52.69 -1.52
C GLU A 380 21.02 52.24 -0.91
N ASN A 381 20.43 53.10 -0.07
CA ASN A 381 19.30 52.75 0.81
C ASN A 381 18.03 52.28 0.07
N TYR A 382 17.40 51.24 0.62
CA TYR A 382 15.97 50.98 0.45
C TYR A 382 15.31 50.63 1.78
N ASP A 383 14.21 51.31 2.10
CA ASP A 383 13.39 51.01 3.27
C ASP A 383 12.82 49.58 3.20
N ALA A 384 12.72 48.93 4.37
CA ALA A 384 12.19 47.58 4.46
C ALA A 384 10.72 47.53 3.99
N PRO A 385 10.38 46.70 2.98
CA PRO A 385 8.99 46.51 2.59
C PRO A 385 8.18 46.02 3.79
N GLN A 386 7.08 46.71 4.11
CA GLN A 386 6.16 46.21 5.12
C GLN A 386 5.67 44.83 4.71
N ARG A 387 5.77 43.87 5.64
CA ARG A 387 5.25 42.51 5.44
C ARG A 387 3.80 42.62 4.96
N PRO A 388 3.44 42.09 3.77
CA PRO A 388 2.05 42.11 3.33
C PRO A 388 1.21 41.41 4.40
N ALA A 389 0.05 41.99 4.72
CA ALA A 389 -0.87 41.39 5.67
C ALA A 389 -1.18 39.97 5.22
N GLN A 390 -1.17 39.00 6.15
CA GLN A 390 -1.68 37.68 5.84
C GLN A 390 -3.15 37.83 5.41
N PRO A 391 -3.63 37.05 4.42
CA PRO A 391 -5.06 36.92 4.22
C PRO A 391 -5.66 36.46 5.56
N GLU A 392 -6.53 37.27 6.15
CA GLU A 392 -7.37 36.78 7.23
C GLU A 392 -8.17 35.61 6.66
N PHE A 393 -8.11 34.45 7.32
CA PHE A 393 -9.08 33.39 7.04
C PHE A 393 -10.46 34.01 7.16
N LEU A 394 -11.23 33.98 6.05
CA LEU A 394 -12.63 34.39 6.08
C LEU A 394 -13.30 33.61 7.21
N SER A 395 -13.66 34.33 8.28
CA SER A 395 -14.16 33.71 9.50
C SER A 395 -15.37 32.85 9.13
N PRO A 396 -15.40 31.54 9.46
CA PRO A 396 -16.43 30.64 8.95
C PRO A 396 -17.78 30.93 9.61
N THR A 397 -18.50 31.93 9.10
CA THR A 397 -19.85 32.33 9.50
C THR A 397 -20.92 31.39 8.94
N THR A 398 -20.58 30.10 8.84
CA THR A 398 -21.48 28.97 8.68
C THR A 398 -20.92 27.80 9.49
N SER A 399 -21.32 27.71 10.76
CA SER A 399 -21.36 26.40 11.43
C SER A 399 -22.23 25.45 10.59
N ALA A 400 -21.83 24.19 10.44
CA ALA A 400 -22.66 23.19 9.77
C ALA A 400 -24.10 23.21 10.35
N PRO A 401 -25.14 23.15 9.50
CA PRO A 401 -26.52 23.38 9.95
C PRO A 401 -26.93 22.29 10.95
N GLN A 402 -27.34 22.70 12.16
CA GLN A 402 -27.96 21.76 13.10
C GLN A 402 -29.32 21.31 12.56
N PRO A 403 -29.62 20.00 12.50
CA PRO A 403 -30.82 19.50 11.82
C PRO A 403 -32.12 19.88 12.53
N THR A 404 -32.76 20.95 12.06
CA THR A 404 -34.07 21.40 12.54
C THR A 404 -35.16 20.46 12.06
N ARG A 405 -35.56 19.53 12.94
CA ARG A 405 -36.43 18.39 12.63
C ARG A 405 -37.75 18.74 11.92
N LYS A 406 -38.01 18.06 10.81
CA LYS A 406 -39.33 17.49 10.47
C LYS A 406 -39.19 15.99 10.26
N SER A 407 -39.99 15.20 10.96
CA SER A 407 -39.84 13.73 11.05
C SER A 407 -40.42 12.95 9.85
N GLY A 408 -40.39 13.52 8.64
CA GLY A 408 -41.01 12.95 7.44
C GLY A 408 -40.10 12.81 6.21
N GLU A 409 -38.96 13.51 6.18
CA GLU A 409 -38.07 13.61 4.99
C GLU A 409 -36.74 12.88 5.21
N CYS A 410 -36.72 11.89 6.10
CA CYS A 410 -35.52 11.18 6.51
C CYS A 410 -35.01 10.22 5.43
N VAL A 411 -33.76 10.41 4.98
CA VAL A 411 -33.07 9.48 4.08
C VAL A 411 -32.13 8.61 4.91
N LYS A 412 -32.38 7.29 4.90
CA LYS A 412 -31.38 6.33 5.42
C LYS A 412 -30.23 6.26 4.42
N MET A 413 -29.10 6.88 4.76
CA MET A 413 -27.85 6.70 4.03
C MET A 413 -27.37 5.25 4.16
N ASP A 414 -26.73 4.72 3.11
CA ASP A 414 -25.96 3.49 3.26
C ASP A 414 -24.70 3.77 4.09
N ASN A 415 -24.32 2.80 4.92
CA ASN A 415 -23.11 2.85 5.73
C ASN A 415 -21.87 2.34 4.96
N SER A 416 -22.04 1.82 3.74
CA SER A 416 -20.93 1.56 2.80
C SER A 416 -20.25 2.87 2.34
N HIS A 417 -21.05 3.88 2.00
CA HIS A 417 -20.64 5.23 1.58
C HIS A 417 -20.56 6.23 2.76
N ARG A 418 -20.08 5.79 3.93
CA ARG A 418 -19.85 6.63 5.11
C ARG A 418 -18.58 6.23 5.84
N GLU A 419 -17.88 7.21 6.41
CA GLU A 419 -16.65 6.91 7.15
C GLU A 419 -16.94 6.27 8.51
N LYS A 420 -16.46 5.03 8.69
CA LYS A 420 -16.95 4.09 9.70
C LYS A 420 -16.75 4.59 11.13
N ASN A 421 -15.64 5.30 11.36
CA ASN A 421 -15.26 5.87 12.65
C ASN A 421 -16.20 7.02 13.12
N TYR A 422 -17.01 7.57 12.22
CA TYR A 422 -17.89 8.72 12.50
C TYR A 422 -19.38 8.42 12.29
N ILE A 423 -19.75 7.15 12.02
CA ILE A 423 -21.15 6.75 11.80
C ILE A 423 -21.98 6.98 13.05
N LYS A 424 -22.84 8.00 13.00
CA LYS A 424 -23.87 8.31 14.00
C LYS A 424 -25.26 7.95 13.45
N ASP A 425 -26.16 7.53 14.35
CA ASP A 425 -27.59 7.33 14.09
C ASP A 425 -28.31 8.69 14.12
N ILE A 426 -28.08 9.48 13.08
CA ILE A 426 -28.66 10.81 12.89
C ILE A 426 -29.41 10.83 11.56
N CYS A 427 -30.61 11.40 11.61
CA CYS A 427 -31.47 11.58 10.45
C CYS A 427 -31.06 12.79 9.63
N TYR A 428 -30.92 12.61 8.32
CA TYR A 428 -30.62 13.67 7.34
C TYR A 428 -31.65 13.64 6.20
N THR A 429 -32.02 14.80 5.68
CA THR A 429 -32.75 14.90 4.40
C THR A 429 -31.79 14.78 3.22
N ARG A 430 -32.31 14.57 2.00
CA ARG A 430 -31.43 14.58 0.81
C ARG A 430 -30.78 15.94 0.57
N GLN A 431 -31.45 17.04 0.95
CA GLN A 431 -30.87 18.38 0.84
C GLN A 431 -29.70 18.55 1.81
N ASP A 432 -29.77 18.01 3.04
CA ASP A 432 -28.65 18.06 3.99
C ASP A 432 -27.43 17.31 3.45
N ILE A 433 -27.63 16.13 2.83
CA ILE A 433 -26.58 15.32 2.22
C ILE A 433 -25.88 16.10 1.09
N ILE A 434 -26.66 16.58 0.11
CA ILE A 434 -26.16 17.38 -1.03
C ILE A 434 -25.40 18.63 -0.55
N THR A 435 -25.96 19.32 0.45
CA THR A 435 -25.34 20.53 1.02
C THR A 435 -24.04 20.22 1.75
N THR A 436 -23.96 19.08 2.45
CA THR A 436 -22.74 18.65 3.16
C THR A 436 -21.65 18.22 2.17
N ILE A 437 -21.99 17.48 1.11
CA ILE A 437 -21.03 17.11 0.05
C ILE A 437 -20.46 18.36 -0.62
N LYS A 438 -21.32 19.34 -0.97
CA LYS A 438 -20.84 20.65 -1.47
C LYS A 438 -19.90 21.35 -0.49
N GLN A 439 -20.26 21.39 0.80
CA GLN A 439 -19.41 22.02 1.82
C GLN A 439 -18.07 21.31 1.96
N LEU A 440 -18.01 19.98 1.85
CA LEU A 440 -16.77 19.21 1.81
C LEU A 440 -15.92 19.52 0.57
N VAL A 441 -16.53 19.53 -0.63
CA VAL A 441 -15.82 19.84 -1.90
C VAL A 441 -15.21 21.25 -1.85
N PHE A 442 -15.96 22.24 -1.37
CA PHE A 442 -15.48 23.61 -1.23
C PHE A 442 -14.42 23.75 -0.12
N THR A 443 -14.61 23.13 1.05
CA THR A 443 -13.62 23.16 2.15
C THR A 443 -12.30 22.54 1.72
N LEU A 444 -12.34 21.45 0.93
CA LEU A 444 -11.12 20.80 0.43
C LEU A 444 -10.43 21.62 -0.67
N ALA A 445 -11.19 22.28 -1.54
CA ALA A 445 -10.66 23.25 -2.49
C ALA A 445 -9.99 24.45 -1.77
N ASP A 446 -10.61 25.00 -0.72
CA ASP A 446 -10.00 26.08 0.09
C ASP A 446 -8.66 25.65 0.70
N ILE A 447 -8.57 24.42 1.20
CA ILE A 447 -7.34 23.82 1.73
C ILE A 447 -6.28 23.68 0.63
N PHE A 448 -6.67 23.20 -0.56
CA PHE A 448 -5.74 23.01 -1.68
C PHE A 448 -5.25 24.34 -2.26
N GLU A 449 -6.13 25.33 -2.45
CA GLU A 449 -5.79 26.70 -2.89
C GLU A 449 -4.82 27.37 -1.90
N HIS A 450 -5.11 27.28 -0.60
CA HIS A 450 -4.27 27.84 0.48
C HIS A 450 -2.86 27.23 0.53
N HIS A 451 -2.73 25.94 0.20
CA HIS A 451 -1.45 25.23 0.15
C HIS A 451 -0.83 25.16 -1.27
N HIS A 452 -1.44 25.82 -2.26
CA HIS A 452 -1.01 25.84 -3.66
C HIS A 452 -0.88 24.44 -4.30
N ILE A 453 -1.78 23.53 -3.91
CA ILE A 453 -1.89 22.17 -4.44
C ILE A 453 -2.69 22.21 -5.75
N THR A 454 -2.13 21.65 -6.83
CA THR A 454 -2.87 21.42 -8.07
C THR A 454 -4.00 20.42 -7.82
N TYR A 455 -5.25 20.83 -8.05
CA TYR A 455 -6.42 19.96 -7.93
C TYR A 455 -7.43 20.20 -9.05
N PHE A 456 -8.36 19.27 -9.26
CA PHE A 456 -9.49 19.41 -10.17
C PHE A 456 -10.70 18.56 -9.74
N LEU A 457 -11.92 18.95 -10.16
CA LEU A 457 -13.12 18.13 -9.99
C LEU A 457 -12.99 16.81 -10.77
N ASP A 458 -13.27 15.67 -10.13
CA ASP A 458 -13.18 14.34 -10.75
C ASP A 458 -14.51 13.58 -10.77
N SER A 459 -14.54 12.45 -11.49
CA SER A 459 -15.51 11.35 -11.35
C SER A 459 -16.99 11.81 -11.25
N GLY A 460 -17.69 11.52 -10.15
CA GLY A 460 -19.11 11.88 -9.98
C GLY A 460 -19.32 13.39 -9.84
N THR A 461 -18.40 14.06 -9.16
CA THR A 461 -18.46 15.52 -8.92
C THR A 461 -18.31 16.32 -10.22
N LEU A 462 -17.37 15.94 -11.08
CA LEU A 462 -17.22 16.52 -12.42
C LEU A 462 -18.42 16.20 -13.33
N LEU A 463 -18.99 15.00 -13.21
CA LEU A 463 -20.21 14.62 -13.94
C LEU A 463 -21.41 15.50 -13.54
N GLY A 464 -21.50 15.86 -12.27
CA GLY A 464 -22.49 16.79 -11.72
C GLY A 464 -22.47 18.19 -12.36
N TYR A 465 -21.28 18.74 -12.65
CA TYR A 465 -21.15 19.99 -13.42
C TYR A 465 -21.86 19.93 -14.79
N PHE A 466 -21.78 18.79 -15.49
CA PHE A 466 -22.40 18.61 -16.80
C PHE A 466 -23.89 18.25 -16.74
N ARG A 467 -24.36 17.64 -15.64
CA ARG A 467 -25.77 17.24 -15.46
C ARG A 467 -26.64 18.33 -14.84
N ASN A 468 -26.21 18.93 -13.74
CA ASN A 468 -27.03 19.86 -12.94
C ASN A 468 -26.24 21.02 -12.31
N LYS A 469 -25.03 21.33 -12.81
CA LYS A 469 -24.17 22.42 -12.35
C LYS A 469 -23.77 22.35 -10.86
N GLY A 470 -23.81 21.15 -10.29
CA GLY A 470 -23.52 20.90 -8.88
C GLY A 470 -23.47 19.41 -8.55
N VAL A 471 -23.49 19.07 -7.26
CA VAL A 471 -23.53 17.67 -6.79
C VAL A 471 -24.78 16.97 -7.34
N ILE A 472 -24.68 15.72 -7.83
CA ILE A 472 -25.86 15.05 -8.40
C ILE A 472 -26.82 14.69 -7.25
N PRO A 473 -28.15 14.87 -7.38
CA PRO A 473 -29.07 14.70 -6.24
C PRO A 473 -29.07 13.32 -5.56
N HIS A 474 -28.49 12.29 -6.19
CA HIS A 474 -28.33 10.93 -5.66
C HIS A 474 -26.88 10.54 -5.30
N ASP A 475 -25.91 11.45 -5.39
CA ASP A 475 -24.53 11.20 -4.92
C ASP A 475 -24.47 11.15 -3.38
N SER A 476 -23.55 10.34 -2.85
CA SER A 476 -23.31 10.11 -1.42
C SER A 476 -22.00 10.74 -0.91
N ASP A 477 -21.16 11.16 -1.84
CA ASP A 477 -19.76 11.48 -1.70
C ASP A 477 -19.35 12.46 -2.82
N GLY A 478 -18.10 12.90 -2.83
CA GLY A 478 -17.54 13.67 -3.94
C GLY A 478 -16.06 13.33 -4.18
N ASP A 479 -15.52 13.75 -5.32
CA ASP A 479 -14.23 13.30 -5.84
C ASP A 479 -13.39 14.49 -6.33
N LEU A 480 -12.13 14.56 -5.90
CA LEU A 480 -11.12 15.47 -6.46
C LEU A 480 -9.87 14.71 -6.95
N GLY A 481 -9.35 15.09 -8.11
CA GLY A 481 -8.02 14.69 -8.56
C GLY A 481 -6.97 15.70 -8.11
N ILE A 482 -5.78 15.25 -7.73
CA ILE A 482 -4.58 16.08 -7.52
C ILE A 482 -3.37 15.50 -8.26
N ASP A 483 -2.32 16.29 -8.48
CA ASP A 483 -1.06 15.77 -9.03
C ASP A 483 -0.16 15.10 -7.95
N GLU A 484 0.92 14.43 -8.37
CA GLU A 484 1.85 13.77 -7.46
C GLU A 484 2.52 14.75 -6.47
N ALA A 485 2.82 15.98 -6.89
CA ALA A 485 3.40 16.99 -6.01
C ALA A 485 2.42 17.42 -4.92
N GLY A 486 1.14 17.54 -5.26
CA GLY A 486 0.03 17.73 -4.32
C GLY A 486 -0.07 16.60 -3.30
N TYR A 487 0.00 15.34 -3.74
CA TYR A 487 0.01 14.20 -2.82
C TYR A 487 1.22 14.23 -1.87
N LEU A 488 2.43 14.45 -2.39
CA LEU A 488 3.64 14.52 -1.57
C LEU A 488 3.54 15.67 -0.53
N TYR A 489 2.97 16.82 -0.91
CA TYR A 489 2.72 17.91 0.02
C TYR A 489 1.77 17.49 1.15
N LEU A 490 0.62 16.87 0.84
CA LEU A 490 -0.34 16.36 1.83
C LEU A 490 0.25 15.24 2.71
N ARG A 491 1.14 14.41 2.15
CA ARG A 491 1.83 13.33 2.88
C ARG A 491 2.75 13.91 3.95
N ASP A 492 3.53 14.94 3.61
CA ASP A 492 4.67 15.38 4.41
C ASP A 492 4.41 16.62 5.28
N ASN A 493 3.33 17.37 5.05
CA ASN A 493 2.98 18.59 5.80
C ASN A 493 1.69 18.43 6.60
N LEU A 494 1.69 18.85 7.88
CA LEU A 494 0.48 18.88 8.70
C LEU A 494 -0.52 19.90 8.13
N ILE A 495 -1.69 19.42 7.72
CA ILE A 495 -2.76 20.24 7.13
C ILE A 495 -3.73 20.66 8.24
N THR A 496 -3.99 21.96 8.36
CA THR A 496 -4.97 22.47 9.32
C THR A 496 -6.36 22.44 8.69
N VAL A 497 -7.25 21.61 9.22
CA VAL A 497 -8.66 21.52 8.80
C VAL A 497 -9.58 22.34 9.72
N PRO A 498 -10.72 22.85 9.22
CA PRO A 498 -11.69 23.55 10.06
C PRO A 498 -12.33 22.62 11.12
N PRO A 499 -12.81 23.16 12.26
CA PRO A 499 -13.53 22.38 13.26
C PRO A 499 -14.76 21.67 12.67
N GLY A 500 -14.91 20.38 12.99
CA GLY A 500 -15.96 19.52 12.41
C GLY A 500 -15.48 18.65 11.24
N TYR A 501 -14.23 18.82 10.79
CA TYR A 501 -13.62 18.01 9.74
C TYR A 501 -12.37 17.25 10.20
N VAL A 502 -12.05 16.18 9.49
CA VAL A 502 -10.78 15.43 9.57
C VAL A 502 -10.31 15.15 8.15
N LEU A 503 -9.04 15.40 7.85
CA LEU A 503 -8.39 14.99 6.60
C LEU A 503 -7.54 13.75 6.86
N GLY A 504 -7.99 12.60 6.35
CA GLY A 504 -7.18 11.39 6.29
C GLY A 504 -6.23 11.46 5.09
N VAL A 505 -4.95 11.12 5.25
CA VAL A 505 -3.95 11.08 4.17
C VAL A 505 -3.14 9.78 4.21
N TYR A 506 -3.03 9.11 3.07
CA TYR A 506 -2.26 7.90 2.89
C TYR A 506 -0.76 8.14 3.10
N ASN A 507 -0.18 7.24 3.88
CA ASN A 507 1.21 7.24 4.31
C ASN A 507 1.77 8.51 4.96
N SER A 508 0.92 9.43 5.43
CA SER A 508 1.38 10.59 6.21
C SER A 508 1.86 10.18 7.60
N SER A 509 2.93 10.80 8.10
CA SER A 509 3.35 10.70 9.51
C SER A 509 2.85 11.89 10.36
N VAL A 510 2.18 12.86 9.73
CA VAL A 510 1.76 14.12 10.37
C VAL A 510 0.24 14.31 10.35
N ASN A 511 -0.45 13.87 9.28
CA ASN A 511 -1.91 13.88 9.20
C ASN A 511 -2.50 12.52 9.66
N PRO A 512 -3.77 12.50 10.12
CA PRO A 512 -4.52 11.27 10.36
C PRO A 512 -4.53 10.33 9.14
N ARG A 513 -4.69 9.03 9.36
CA ARG A 513 -4.65 8.02 8.28
C ARG A 513 -6.01 7.45 7.89
N GLU A 514 -7.04 7.58 8.73
CA GLU A 514 -8.47 7.23 8.51
C GLU A 514 -8.78 6.29 7.31
N GLY A 515 -8.27 5.06 7.35
CA GLY A 515 -8.55 4.03 6.34
C GLY A 515 -8.10 4.33 4.90
N ARG A 516 -7.10 5.20 4.69
CA ARG A 516 -6.56 5.52 3.34
C ARG A 516 -5.59 4.44 2.84
N ASP A 517 -5.53 4.26 1.52
CA ASP A 517 -4.60 3.36 0.82
C ASP A 517 -3.87 4.08 -0.36
N ASP A 518 -3.06 3.35 -1.13
CA ASP A 518 -2.27 3.90 -2.23
C ASP A 518 -3.10 4.28 -3.46
N LYS A 519 -4.34 3.79 -3.55
CA LYS A 519 -5.30 4.11 -4.62
C LYS A 519 -6.17 5.30 -4.25
N LEU A 520 -6.48 5.44 -2.97
CA LEU A 520 -7.34 6.48 -2.40
C LEU A 520 -6.57 7.27 -1.34
N ILE A 521 -5.74 8.18 -1.85
CA ILE A 521 -4.61 8.79 -1.13
C ILE A 521 -4.99 9.85 -0.09
N ALA A 522 -6.19 10.43 -0.17
CA ALA A 522 -6.71 11.27 0.92
C ALA A 522 -8.24 11.29 0.94
N ARG A 523 -8.82 11.72 2.06
CA ARG A 523 -10.27 11.88 2.27
C ARG A 523 -10.54 12.97 3.28
N LEU A 524 -11.30 14.01 2.92
CA LEU A 524 -11.85 14.96 3.88
C LEU A 524 -13.19 14.43 4.40
N ILE A 525 -13.37 14.36 5.71
CA ILE A 525 -14.50 13.73 6.39
C ILE A 525 -15.22 14.77 7.24
N HIS A 526 -16.55 14.84 7.17
CA HIS A 526 -17.35 15.65 8.09
C HIS A 526 -17.85 14.79 9.28
N ILE A 527 -17.35 15.07 10.48
CA ILE A 527 -17.42 14.15 11.63
C ILE A 527 -18.82 14.01 12.27
N GLU A 528 -19.81 14.77 11.82
CA GLU A 528 -21.20 14.64 12.27
C GLU A 528 -22.03 13.73 11.38
N SER A 529 -21.87 13.83 10.05
CA SER A 529 -22.62 13.01 9.09
C SER A 529 -21.88 11.74 8.68
N ALA A 530 -20.55 11.70 8.81
CA ALA A 530 -19.65 10.73 8.19
C ALA A 530 -19.65 10.73 6.65
N LEU A 531 -20.19 11.79 6.03
CA LEU A 531 -20.01 12.07 4.60
C LEU A 531 -18.58 12.56 4.35
N TYR A 532 -18.08 12.35 3.15
CA TYR A 532 -16.71 12.66 2.79
C TYR A 532 -16.54 13.14 1.34
N VAL A 533 -15.36 13.68 1.05
CA VAL A 533 -14.83 13.84 -0.31
C VAL A 533 -13.51 13.08 -0.40
N ASP A 534 -13.43 12.24 -1.42
CA ASP A 534 -12.29 11.39 -1.74
C ASP A 534 -11.31 12.09 -2.69
N VAL A 535 -10.03 11.71 -2.59
CA VAL A 535 -8.94 12.33 -3.34
C VAL A 535 -8.08 11.27 -4.02
N PHE A 536 -7.81 11.46 -5.30
CA PHE A 536 -7.04 10.56 -6.14
C PHE A 536 -5.77 11.26 -6.66
N ALA A 537 -4.60 10.60 -6.54
CA ALA A 537 -3.35 11.13 -7.09
C ALA A 537 -3.20 10.70 -8.55
N PHE A 538 -3.22 11.68 -9.46
CA PHE A 538 -3.06 11.48 -10.90
C PHE A 538 -1.57 11.48 -11.25
N LEU A 539 -1.02 10.28 -11.40
CA LEU A 539 0.40 10.05 -11.66
C LEU A 539 0.70 10.07 -13.16
N ASP A 540 1.83 10.66 -13.56
CA ASP A 540 2.30 10.67 -14.94
C ASP A 540 2.86 9.30 -15.35
N LYS A 541 2.46 8.84 -16.54
CA LYS A 541 2.88 7.57 -17.15
C LYS A 541 3.15 7.78 -18.64
N ILE A 542 4.03 6.98 -19.23
CA ILE A 542 4.21 6.93 -20.70
C ILE A 542 3.52 5.67 -21.23
N LYS A 543 2.56 5.84 -22.14
CA LYS A 543 1.82 4.74 -22.78
C LYS A 543 1.96 4.88 -24.30
N ASN A 544 2.50 3.86 -24.96
CA ASN A 544 2.79 3.86 -26.40
C ASN A 544 3.62 5.09 -26.87
N GLY A 545 4.57 5.55 -26.04
CA GLY A 545 5.40 6.72 -26.32
C GLY A 545 4.71 8.08 -26.14
N GLN A 546 3.45 8.11 -25.69
CA GLN A 546 2.68 9.34 -25.46
C GLN A 546 2.45 9.60 -23.96
N PRO A 547 2.48 10.86 -23.50
CA PRO A 547 2.23 11.20 -22.11
C PRO A 547 0.76 10.92 -21.74
N HIS A 548 0.56 10.14 -20.69
CA HIS A 548 -0.73 9.83 -20.11
C HIS A 548 -0.69 10.14 -18.62
N VAL A 549 -1.86 10.39 -18.02
CA VAL A 549 -1.97 10.62 -16.58
C VAL A 549 -3.16 9.86 -16.02
N GLY A 550 -3.02 9.33 -14.80
CA GLY A 550 -4.08 8.62 -14.12
C GLY A 550 -3.64 8.00 -12.79
N PRO A 551 -4.59 7.69 -11.90
CA PRO A 551 -4.32 7.07 -10.61
C PRO A 551 -3.81 5.62 -10.72
N LEU A 552 -3.56 5.00 -9.57
CA LEU A 552 -3.30 3.57 -9.49
C LEU A 552 -4.59 2.77 -9.84
N PRO A 553 -4.47 1.59 -10.48
CA PRO A 553 -5.63 0.78 -10.82
C PRO A 553 -6.44 0.41 -9.57
N SER A 554 -7.76 0.64 -9.63
CA SER A 554 -8.63 0.59 -8.45
C SER A 554 -10.03 0.08 -8.76
N TRP A 555 -10.69 -0.47 -7.73
CA TRP A 555 -12.09 -0.84 -7.75
C TRP A 555 -13.04 0.38 -7.78
N CYS A 556 -12.56 1.57 -7.40
CA CYS A 556 -13.29 2.84 -7.61
C CYS A 556 -13.70 3.02 -9.09
N TYR A 557 -12.86 2.58 -10.02
CA TYR A 557 -13.12 2.66 -11.46
C TYR A 557 -13.81 1.43 -12.04
N SER A 558 -14.37 0.54 -11.21
CA SER A 558 -15.13 -0.66 -11.62
C SER A 558 -16.21 -0.35 -12.67
N ASN A 559 -16.94 0.75 -12.49
CA ASN A 559 -17.99 1.23 -13.40
C ASN A 559 -17.48 1.98 -14.64
N CYS A 560 -16.17 2.27 -14.75
CA CYS A 560 -15.60 2.94 -15.92
C CYS A 560 -15.76 2.06 -17.18
N VAL A 561 -16.42 2.58 -18.22
CA VAL A 561 -16.78 1.79 -19.41
C VAL A 561 -15.60 1.51 -20.33
N SER A 562 -14.61 2.42 -20.40
CA SER A 562 -13.45 2.29 -21.30
C SER A 562 -12.15 1.85 -20.59
N CYS A 563 -12.13 1.82 -19.27
CA CYS A 563 -10.93 1.49 -18.49
C CYS A 563 -10.65 -0.03 -18.55
N PRO A 564 -9.43 -0.45 -18.96
CA PRO A 564 -9.06 -1.86 -18.95
C PRO A 564 -9.02 -2.43 -17.52
N PHE A 565 -9.45 -3.69 -17.39
CA PHE A 565 -9.32 -4.44 -16.14
C PHE A 565 -7.87 -4.87 -15.91
N ILE A 566 -7.35 -4.64 -14.71
CA ILE A 566 -6.03 -5.08 -14.26
C ILE A 566 -6.23 -6.09 -13.12
N SER A 567 -5.75 -7.31 -13.34
CA SER A 567 -5.91 -8.42 -12.39
C SER A 567 -5.44 -8.05 -10.99
N GLY A 568 -6.20 -8.45 -9.96
CA GLY A 568 -5.88 -8.22 -8.55
C GLY A 568 -5.92 -6.77 -8.06
N THR A 569 -6.28 -5.78 -8.90
CA THR A 569 -6.24 -4.36 -8.51
C THR A 569 -7.51 -3.57 -8.83
N GLY A 570 -8.20 -3.89 -9.93
CA GLY A 570 -9.45 -3.24 -10.35
C GLY A 570 -9.40 -2.81 -11.81
N LYS A 571 -9.79 -1.57 -12.12
CA LYS A 571 -9.65 -0.98 -13.46
C LYS A 571 -8.61 0.15 -13.48
N GLU A 572 -7.83 0.25 -14.55
CA GLU A 572 -6.92 1.37 -14.76
C GLU A 572 -7.63 2.52 -15.48
N LEU A 573 -7.88 3.61 -14.75
CA LEU A 573 -8.15 4.91 -15.36
C LEU A 573 -6.81 5.54 -15.78
N LEU A 574 -6.55 5.59 -17.10
CA LEU A 574 -5.34 6.19 -17.64
C LEU A 574 -5.62 6.81 -19.01
N VAL A 575 -5.62 8.15 -19.04
CA VAL A 575 -6.00 8.96 -20.22
C VAL A 575 -4.82 9.79 -20.72
N PRO A 576 -4.82 10.26 -21.98
CA PRO A 576 -3.79 11.15 -22.50
C PRO A 576 -3.68 12.43 -21.65
N ARG A 577 -2.45 12.88 -21.36
CA ARG A 577 -2.21 13.96 -20.38
C ARG A 577 -2.89 15.27 -20.76
N GLU A 578 -3.02 15.55 -22.06
CA GLU A 578 -3.66 16.76 -22.60
C GLU A 578 -5.18 16.78 -22.44
N TRP A 579 -5.80 15.70 -21.96
CA TRP A 579 -7.23 15.69 -21.58
C TRP A 579 -7.45 16.26 -20.19
N ILE A 580 -6.45 16.17 -19.30
CA ILE A 580 -6.49 16.76 -17.97
C ILE A 580 -5.85 18.15 -18.00
N TYR A 581 -4.61 18.26 -18.51
CA TYR A 581 -3.80 19.48 -18.40
C TYR A 581 -3.69 20.25 -19.74
N PRO A 582 -3.56 21.59 -19.71
CA PRO A 582 -3.66 22.47 -18.54
C PRO A 582 -5.10 22.53 -17.99
N LEU A 583 -5.26 22.69 -16.68
CA LEU A 583 -6.58 22.77 -16.06
C LEU A 583 -7.34 24.01 -16.53
N VAL A 584 -8.66 23.93 -16.52
CA VAL A 584 -9.59 25.00 -16.95
C VAL A 584 -10.66 25.26 -15.90
N ASP A 585 -11.15 26.50 -15.85
CA ASP A 585 -12.09 26.97 -14.83
C ASP A 585 -13.55 26.77 -15.26
N TYR A 586 -14.35 26.09 -14.43
CA TYR A 586 -15.79 25.88 -14.61
C TYR A 586 -16.59 26.39 -13.41
N GLU A 587 -17.83 26.85 -13.64
CA GLU A 587 -18.75 27.24 -12.56
C GLU A 587 -19.51 26.03 -11.99
N PHE A 588 -19.25 25.69 -10.74
CA PHE A 588 -19.92 24.61 -9.99
C PHE A 588 -20.53 25.20 -8.72
N GLU A 589 -21.85 25.08 -8.55
CA GLU A 589 -22.60 25.56 -7.38
C GLU A 589 -22.35 27.06 -7.04
N GLY A 590 -22.09 27.88 -8.06
CA GLY A 590 -21.79 29.32 -7.93
C GLY A 590 -20.36 29.65 -7.53
N ARG A 591 -19.44 28.66 -7.46
CA ARG A 591 -18.00 28.84 -7.29
C ARG A 591 -17.26 28.47 -8.58
N THR A 592 -16.16 29.17 -8.87
CA THR A 592 -15.22 28.76 -9.92
C THR A 592 -14.35 27.62 -9.39
N MET A 593 -14.32 26.49 -10.11
CA MET A 593 -13.58 25.29 -9.74
C MET A 593 -12.73 24.81 -10.92
N THR A 594 -11.51 24.39 -10.64
CA THR A 594 -10.59 23.79 -11.62
C THR A 594 -11.11 22.43 -12.11
N CYS A 595 -10.97 22.19 -13.41
CA CYS A 595 -11.49 21.01 -14.12
C CYS A 595 -10.52 20.54 -15.23
N PRO A 596 -10.64 19.27 -15.69
CA PRO A 596 -9.88 18.77 -16.83
C PRO A 596 -10.10 19.56 -18.14
N ASN A 597 -9.00 19.89 -18.83
CA ASN A 597 -8.96 20.57 -20.14
C ASN A 597 -10.00 20.05 -21.15
N ASN A 598 -10.16 18.72 -21.21
CA ASN A 598 -11.04 18.03 -22.12
C ASN A 598 -12.03 17.13 -21.35
N ALA A 599 -12.65 17.71 -20.30
CA ALA A 599 -13.60 17.04 -19.42
C ALA A 599 -14.69 16.24 -20.16
N GLU A 600 -15.12 16.65 -21.35
CA GLU A 600 -16.09 15.90 -22.15
C GLU A 600 -15.56 14.56 -22.68
N LYS A 601 -14.33 14.51 -23.21
CA LYS A 601 -13.69 13.24 -23.59
C LYS A 601 -13.40 12.37 -22.37
N TYR A 602 -12.97 13.00 -21.28
CA TYR A 602 -12.66 12.34 -20.03
C TYR A 602 -13.90 11.65 -19.42
N LEU A 603 -15.01 12.37 -19.28
CA LEU A 603 -16.29 11.80 -18.83
C LEU A 603 -16.87 10.80 -19.84
N ALA A 604 -16.71 11.00 -21.16
CA ALA A 604 -17.14 10.02 -22.14
C ALA A 604 -16.33 8.71 -22.10
N TYR A 605 -15.04 8.78 -21.71
CA TYR A 605 -14.21 7.59 -21.48
C TYR A 605 -14.65 6.84 -20.22
N MET A 606 -14.97 7.56 -19.14
CA MET A 606 -15.44 6.95 -17.89
C MET A 606 -16.89 6.42 -17.98
N PHE A 607 -17.84 7.22 -18.45
CA PHE A 607 -19.28 6.95 -18.35
C PHE A 607 -19.97 6.70 -19.71
N GLY A 608 -19.23 6.71 -20.81
CA GLY A 608 -19.75 6.53 -22.16
C GLY A 608 -20.31 7.81 -22.78
N GLY A 609 -20.53 7.80 -24.10
CA GLY A 609 -20.96 9.00 -24.85
C GLY A 609 -22.32 9.60 -24.43
N SER A 610 -23.12 8.87 -23.64
CA SER A 610 -24.40 9.31 -23.10
C SER A 610 -24.31 9.96 -21.70
N PHE A 611 -23.11 10.17 -21.14
CA PHE A 611 -22.90 10.59 -19.74
C PHE A 611 -23.77 11.77 -19.25
N ARG A 612 -24.03 12.75 -20.14
CA ARG A 612 -24.86 13.94 -19.86
C ARG A 612 -26.30 13.58 -19.49
N SER A 613 -26.83 12.47 -19.97
CA SER A 613 -28.15 11.97 -19.58
C SER A 613 -28.08 11.29 -18.20
N PRO A 614 -29.08 11.50 -17.32
CA PRO A 614 -29.23 10.67 -16.13
C PRO A 614 -29.44 9.20 -16.53
N VAL A 615 -28.78 8.28 -15.82
CA VAL A 615 -29.08 6.85 -15.92
C VAL A 615 -30.39 6.59 -15.18
N GLN A 616 -31.36 5.97 -15.85
CA GLN A 616 -32.53 5.41 -15.15
C GLN A 616 -32.12 4.09 -14.51
N TYR A 617 -31.89 4.12 -13.20
CA TYR A 617 -31.85 2.92 -12.39
C TYR A 617 -33.30 2.39 -12.27
N HIS A 618 -33.49 1.10 -12.59
CA HIS A 618 -34.76 0.39 -12.53
C HIS A 618 -34.87 -0.45 -11.24
#